data_AF-A0A955W9B5-F1
#
_entry.id   AF-A0A955W9B5-F1
#
_cell.length_a   1.000
_cell.length_b   1.000
_cell.length_c   1.000
_cell.angle_alpha   90.00
_cell.angle_beta   90.00
_cell.angle_gamma   90.00
#
_symmetry.space_group_name_H-M   'P 1'
#
loop_
_entity.id
_entity.type
_entity.pdbx_description
1 polymer ?
#
loop_
_entity_poly.entity_id
_entity_poly.type
_entity_poly.pdbx_seq_one_letter_code
_entity_poly.pdbx_strand_id
1 'polypeptide(L)'
;DRYFLDRVATHILAFEGDGLVVPYAGNYELYRTLKAAAQTESDAAAKAARAGGSGKGTGKSATVPPPKSDAGAASVAKPVGAKLSQKEKRELDGMLEAVDAAEQVLAALDAQLADPTLYAERPGEVRGITDQQQAASAKVEALMARWDELERRRAASEG
;
A
#
# COMPACT_ATOMS: atom_id res chain seq x y z
N ASP A 1 13.26 8.21 3.05
CA ASP A 1 11.82 7.98 3.27
C ASP A 1 11.13 7.81 1.90
N ARG A 2 10.00 7.11 1.82
CA ARG A 2 9.18 6.96 0.59
C ARG A 2 8.08 8.04 0.52
N TYR A 3 7.31 8.22 1.58
CA TYR A 3 6.25 9.22 1.68
C TYR A 3 6.76 10.65 1.48
N PHE A 4 8.00 10.93 1.94
CA PHE A 4 8.67 12.20 1.64
C PHE A 4 8.90 12.39 0.13
N LEU A 5 9.39 11.37 -0.58
CA LEU A 5 9.62 11.44 -2.03
C LEU A 5 8.29 11.56 -2.78
N ASP A 6 7.22 10.90 -2.31
CA ASP A 6 5.90 10.99 -2.92
C ASP A 6 5.27 12.39 -2.83
N ARG A 7 5.67 13.21 -1.84
CA ARG A 7 5.20 14.59 -1.65
C ARG A 7 6.18 15.69 -2.13
N VAL A 8 7.47 15.38 -2.31
CA VAL A 8 8.52 16.39 -2.59
C VAL A 8 9.30 16.14 -3.90
N ALA A 9 9.37 14.91 -4.40
CA ALA A 9 10.13 14.63 -5.62
C ALA A 9 9.34 15.03 -6.88
N THR A 10 9.91 15.97 -7.66
CA THR A 10 9.39 16.34 -8.98
C THR A 10 10.01 15.51 -10.11
N HIS A 11 11.17 14.91 -9.86
CA HIS A 11 11.94 14.05 -10.77
C HIS A 11 12.71 13.00 -9.97
N ILE A 12 12.88 11.81 -10.53
CA ILE A 12 13.66 10.71 -9.94
C ILE A 12 14.64 10.19 -10.99
N LEU A 13 15.92 10.09 -10.62
CA LEU A 13 16.95 9.43 -11.43
C LEU A 13 17.13 8.00 -10.91
N ALA A 14 16.86 7.01 -11.75
CA ALA A 14 17.08 5.60 -11.41
C ALA A 14 18.30 5.05 -12.16
N PHE A 15 19.08 4.23 -11.46
CA PHE A 15 20.20 3.48 -12.03
C PHE A 15 19.69 2.06 -12.33
N GLU A 16 19.59 1.69 -13.60
CA GLU A 16 18.97 0.42 -14.03
C GLU A 16 19.97 -0.72 -14.28
N GLY A 17 21.27 -0.47 -14.07
CA GLY A 17 22.36 -1.36 -14.44
C GLY A 17 23.24 -0.77 -15.54
N ASP A 18 24.37 -1.43 -15.85
CA ASP A 18 25.27 -1.11 -16.97
C ASP A 18 25.70 0.36 -17.12
N GLY A 19 25.71 1.13 -16.02
CA GLY A 19 26.01 2.56 -16.01
C GLY A 19 24.90 3.47 -16.53
N LEU A 20 23.73 2.92 -16.86
CA LEU A 20 22.62 3.62 -17.50
C LEU A 20 21.69 4.26 -16.46
N VAL A 21 21.49 5.58 -16.61
CA VAL A 21 20.66 6.41 -15.73
C VAL A 21 19.40 6.82 -16.47
N VAL A 22 18.23 6.43 -15.96
CA VAL A 22 16.92 6.76 -16.54
C VAL A 22 16.26 7.88 -15.72
N PRO A 23 15.95 9.04 -16.33
CA PRO A 23 15.16 10.08 -15.68
C PRO A 23 13.66 9.77 -15.77
N TYR A 24 13.00 9.72 -14.62
CA TYR A 24 11.54 9.64 -14.50
C TYR A 24 11.01 10.99 -14.00
N ALA A 25 9.98 11.52 -14.67
CA ALA A 25 9.28 12.72 -14.22
C ALA A 25 8.22 12.36 -13.16
N GLY A 26 8.04 13.23 -12.17
CA GLY A 26 7.11 13.05 -11.06
C GLY A 26 7.72 12.29 -9.87
N ASN A 27 6.83 11.68 -9.08
CA ASN A 27 7.10 11.18 -7.74
C ASN A 27 7.43 9.67 -7.69
N TYR A 28 7.58 9.11 -6.49
CA TYR A 28 8.08 7.74 -6.30
C TYR A 28 7.05 6.65 -6.65
N GLU A 29 5.75 6.88 -6.41
CA GLU A 29 4.64 6.03 -6.87
C GLU A 29 4.57 5.98 -8.41
N LEU A 30 4.75 7.13 -9.09
CA LEU A 30 4.81 7.20 -10.54
C LEU A 30 6.06 6.51 -11.12
N TYR A 31 7.25 6.76 -10.54
CA TYR A 31 8.48 6.03 -10.89
C TYR A 31 8.29 4.51 -10.76
N ARG A 32 7.72 4.02 -9.65
CA ARG A 32 7.46 2.58 -9.46
C ARG A 32 6.52 2.02 -10.51
N THR A 33 5.50 2.78 -10.91
CA THR A 33 4.52 2.37 -11.92
C THR A 33 5.17 2.28 -13.31
N LEU A 34 5.92 3.31 -13.71
CA LEU A 34 6.66 3.35 -14.98
C LEU A 34 7.76 2.27 -15.04
N LYS A 35 8.47 2.05 -13.93
CA LYS A 35 9.47 0.98 -13.82
C LYS A 35 8.85 -0.41 -13.91
N ALA A 36 7.70 -0.65 -13.27
CA ALA A 36 7.01 -1.94 -13.39
C ALA A 36 6.57 -2.23 -14.83
N ALA A 37 6.06 -1.22 -15.55
CA ALA A 37 5.72 -1.33 -16.97
C ALA A 37 6.96 -1.65 -17.83
N ALA A 38 8.04 -0.86 -17.69
CA ALA A 38 9.29 -1.08 -18.41
C ALA A 38 9.92 -2.45 -18.10
N GLN A 39 9.81 -2.92 -16.86
CA GLN A 39 10.25 -4.28 -16.48
C GLN A 39 9.42 -5.33 -17.21
N THR A 40 8.09 -5.23 -17.24
CA THR A 40 7.26 -6.18 -18.01
C THR A 40 7.54 -6.17 -19.52
N GLU A 41 7.92 -5.04 -20.10
CA GLU A 41 8.36 -4.97 -21.51
C GLU A 41 9.74 -5.62 -21.71
N SER A 42 10.69 -5.41 -20.78
CA SER A 42 12.01 -6.05 -20.84
C SER A 42 11.94 -7.57 -20.65
N ASP A 43 11.07 -8.06 -19.75
CA ASP A 43 10.79 -9.48 -19.55
C ASP A 43 10.06 -10.08 -20.77
N ALA A 44 9.13 -9.35 -21.38
CA ALA A 44 8.47 -9.79 -22.61
C ALA A 44 9.49 -9.94 -23.76
N ALA A 45 10.42 -9.00 -23.92
CA ALA A 45 11.51 -9.08 -24.90
C ALA A 45 12.46 -10.25 -24.61
N ALA A 46 12.88 -10.43 -23.35
CA ALA A 46 13.74 -11.53 -22.93
C ALA A 46 13.06 -12.92 -23.10
N LYS A 47 11.74 -12.98 -22.97
CA LYS A 47 10.94 -14.20 -23.15
C LYS A 47 10.66 -14.50 -24.62
N ALA A 48 10.46 -13.48 -25.46
CA ALA A 48 10.36 -13.61 -26.91
C ALA A 48 11.66 -14.18 -27.52
N ALA A 49 12.83 -13.74 -27.03
CA ALA A 49 14.14 -14.25 -27.45
C ALA A 49 14.38 -15.74 -27.14
N ARG A 50 13.53 -16.39 -26.33
CA ARG A 50 13.64 -17.81 -25.97
C ARG A 50 12.64 -18.73 -26.70
N ALA A 51 11.82 -18.20 -27.61
CA ALA A 51 10.75 -18.94 -28.28
C ALA A 51 11.14 -19.58 -29.65
N GLY A 52 12.44 -19.65 -29.97
CA GLY A 52 12.95 -20.26 -31.21
C GLY A 52 13.27 -21.75 -31.08
N GLY A 53 12.26 -22.64 -31.16
CA GLY A 53 12.47 -24.09 -31.12
C GLY A 53 11.26 -24.91 -31.61
N SER A 54 11.46 -25.72 -32.66
CA SER A 54 10.42 -26.54 -33.29
C SER A 54 10.24 -27.91 -32.62
N GLY A 55 9.01 -28.43 -32.53
CA GLY A 55 8.71 -29.66 -31.77
C GLY A 55 7.30 -30.28 -31.99
N LYS A 56 6.95 -30.60 -33.24
CA LYS A 56 5.68 -31.22 -33.69
C LYS A 56 5.26 -32.49 -32.89
N GLY A 57 4.01 -32.56 -32.44
CA GLY A 57 3.37 -33.78 -31.88
C GLY A 57 1.83 -33.72 -31.85
N THR A 58 1.13 -34.84 -32.07
CA THR A 58 -0.35 -34.92 -32.25
C THR A 58 -1.01 -35.91 -31.29
N GLY A 59 -2.13 -35.55 -30.61
CA GLY A 59 -2.77 -36.44 -29.61
C GLY A 59 -4.22 -36.11 -29.20
N LYS A 60 -5.18 -36.59 -29.99
CA LYS A 60 -6.65 -36.47 -29.91
C LYS A 60 -7.34 -36.77 -28.53
N SER A 61 -8.02 -35.75 -27.98
CA SER A 61 -9.31 -35.70 -27.25
C SER A 61 -9.92 -36.94 -26.52
N ALA A 62 -10.32 -36.76 -25.25
CA ALA A 62 -11.48 -37.42 -24.60
C ALA A 62 -12.04 -36.59 -23.40
N THR A 63 -13.30 -36.82 -22.99
CA THR A 63 -14.04 -36.13 -21.89
C THR A 63 -14.39 -37.16 -20.78
N VAL A 64 -15.00 -36.91 -19.60
CA VAL A 64 -15.68 -35.80 -18.86
C VAL A 64 -15.67 -36.21 -17.34
N PRO A 65 -16.20 -35.52 -16.28
CA PRO A 65 -16.84 -34.19 -16.09
C PRO A 65 -16.16 -33.29 -15.00
N PRO A 66 -16.71 -32.11 -14.62
CA PRO A 66 -16.19 -31.29 -13.52
C PRO A 66 -16.88 -31.55 -12.16
N PRO A 67 -16.16 -31.45 -11.02
CA PRO A 67 -16.77 -31.36 -9.70
C PRO A 67 -17.26 -29.92 -9.40
N LYS A 68 -18.46 -29.79 -8.83
CA LYS A 68 -18.85 -28.58 -8.08
C LYS A 68 -18.54 -28.79 -6.60
N SER A 69 -18.03 -27.77 -5.93
CA SER A 69 -18.05 -27.63 -4.46
C SER A 69 -17.93 -26.14 -4.13
N ASP A 70 -18.76 -25.67 -3.21
CA ASP A 70 -19.02 -24.26 -2.95
C ASP A 70 -18.08 -23.60 -1.92
N ALA A 71 -18.29 -22.30 -1.72
CA ALA A 71 -17.92 -21.53 -0.53
C ALA A 71 -16.41 -21.28 -0.25
N GLY A 72 -15.84 -20.34 -1.00
CA GLY A 72 -14.73 -19.50 -0.54
C GLY A 72 -15.07 -18.03 -0.81
N ALA A 73 -15.13 -17.18 0.21
CA ALA A 73 -15.68 -15.82 0.07
C ALA A 73 -14.75 -14.92 -0.79
N ALA A 74 -15.12 -14.71 -2.05
CA ALA A 74 -14.49 -13.70 -2.89
C ALA A 74 -14.85 -12.30 -2.35
N SER A 75 -13.92 -11.67 -1.63
CA SER A 75 -14.01 -10.26 -1.27
C SER A 75 -14.12 -9.43 -2.54
N VAL A 76 -15.33 -8.91 -2.81
CA VAL A 76 -15.60 -8.14 -4.02
C VAL A 76 -14.78 -6.86 -4.01
N ALA A 77 -13.70 -6.84 -4.78
CA ALA A 77 -12.95 -5.63 -5.07
C ALA A 77 -13.91 -4.64 -5.76
N LYS A 78 -14.31 -3.59 -5.04
CA LYS A 78 -15.14 -2.52 -5.60
C LYS A 78 -14.41 -1.90 -6.79
N PRO A 79 -15.11 -1.57 -7.89
CA PRO A 79 -14.49 -0.87 -9.00
C PRO A 79 -13.99 0.51 -8.56
N VAL A 80 -12.77 0.86 -8.99
CA VAL A 80 -11.98 2.00 -8.48
C VAL A 80 -12.57 3.38 -8.85
N GLY A 81 -13.65 3.42 -9.66
CA GLY A 81 -14.43 4.63 -9.97
C GLY A 81 -15.79 4.74 -9.27
N ALA A 82 -16.10 3.88 -8.29
CA ALA A 82 -17.40 3.94 -7.60
C ALA A 82 -17.46 5.09 -6.57
N LYS A 83 -18.34 6.08 -6.86
CA LYS A 83 -18.74 7.19 -5.97
C LYS A 83 -18.86 6.74 -4.51
N LEU A 84 -18.27 7.53 -3.59
CA LEU A 84 -18.25 7.22 -2.16
C LEU A 84 -19.65 6.93 -1.61
N SER A 85 -19.80 5.77 -0.98
CA SER A 85 -21.01 5.37 -0.24
C SER A 85 -21.26 6.33 0.94
N GLN A 86 -22.52 6.49 1.37
CA GLN A 86 -22.86 7.30 2.55
C GLN A 86 -22.04 6.89 3.80
N LYS A 87 -21.72 5.60 3.96
CA LYS A 87 -20.84 5.12 5.04
C LYS A 87 -19.41 5.62 4.88
N GLU A 88 -18.87 5.57 3.66
CA GLU A 88 -17.51 6.01 3.32
C GLU A 88 -17.36 7.54 3.42
N LYS A 89 -18.44 8.30 3.19
CA LYS A 89 -18.47 9.75 3.45
C LYS A 89 -18.42 10.06 4.94
N ARG A 90 -19.32 9.47 5.75
CA ARG A 90 -19.32 9.63 7.22
C ARG A 90 -18.01 9.17 7.88
N GLU A 91 -17.35 8.18 7.28
CA GLU A 91 -16.02 7.72 7.69
C GLU A 91 -14.97 8.81 7.45
N LEU A 92 -14.93 9.41 6.25
CA LEU A 92 -14.04 10.53 5.92
C LEU A 92 -14.34 11.78 6.77
N ASP A 93 -15.62 12.13 6.95
CA ASP A 93 -16.07 13.30 7.72
C ASP A 93 -15.54 13.27 9.17
N GLY A 94 -15.50 12.09 9.80
CA GLY A 94 -14.99 11.89 11.17
C GLY A 94 -13.52 11.45 11.24
N MET A 95 -12.81 11.36 10.12
CA MET A 95 -11.48 10.74 10.07
C MET A 95 -10.41 11.62 10.71
N LEU A 96 -10.51 12.94 10.57
CA LEU A 96 -9.57 13.91 11.16
C LEU A 96 -9.67 13.90 12.70
N GLU A 97 -10.88 13.92 13.26
CA GLU A 97 -11.11 13.79 14.71
C GLU A 97 -10.56 12.44 15.25
N ALA A 98 -10.66 11.36 14.46
CA ALA A 98 -10.10 10.06 14.82
C ALA A 98 -8.55 10.02 14.77
N VAL A 99 -7.92 10.85 13.92
CA VAL A 99 -6.47 11.08 13.86
C VAL A 99 -6.03 11.92 15.06
N ASP A 100 -6.64 13.09 15.27
CA ASP A 100 -6.36 13.98 16.42
C ASP A 100 -6.42 13.20 17.75
N ALA A 101 -7.44 12.37 17.93
CA ALA A 101 -7.61 11.53 19.13
C ALA A 101 -6.57 10.41 19.24
N ALA A 102 -6.01 9.92 18.12
CA ALA A 102 -4.92 8.94 18.13
C ALA A 102 -3.56 9.60 18.41
N GLU A 103 -3.32 10.81 17.88
CA GLU A 103 -2.13 11.61 18.15
C GLU A 103 -2.08 12.10 19.61
N GLN A 104 -3.21 12.50 20.19
CA GLN A 104 -3.31 12.83 21.62
C GLN A 104 -2.97 11.63 22.52
N VAL A 105 -3.39 10.41 22.15
CA VAL A 105 -3.01 9.18 22.86
C VAL A 105 -1.51 8.90 22.71
N LEU A 106 -0.95 9.07 21.51
CA LEU A 106 0.49 8.90 21.27
C LEU A 106 1.31 9.88 22.14
N ALA A 107 0.97 11.17 22.12
CA ALA A 107 1.64 12.20 22.93
C ALA A 107 1.52 11.94 24.45
N ALA A 108 0.39 11.39 24.91
CA ALA A 108 0.21 11.01 26.31
C ALA A 108 1.03 9.78 26.73
N LEU A 109 1.34 8.87 25.79
CA LEU A 109 2.22 7.72 26.01
C LEU A 109 3.69 8.16 25.95
N ASP A 110 4.06 9.03 25.00
CA ASP A 110 5.39 9.64 24.92
C ASP A 110 5.75 10.42 26.19
N ALA A 111 4.80 11.19 26.74
CA ALA A 111 4.98 11.91 28.00
C ALA A 111 5.23 10.97 29.20
N GLN A 112 4.65 9.76 29.22
CA GLN A 112 4.92 8.75 30.24
C GLN A 112 6.29 8.09 30.03
N LEU A 113 6.67 7.79 28.78
CA LEU A 113 7.99 7.23 28.45
C LEU A 113 9.14 8.24 28.67
N ALA A 114 8.84 9.54 28.71
CA ALA A 114 9.77 10.61 29.06
C ALA A 114 9.97 10.79 30.59
N ASP A 115 9.10 10.21 31.43
CA ASP A 115 9.17 10.34 32.89
C ASP A 115 10.22 9.39 33.51
N PRO A 116 11.30 9.89 34.15
CA PRO A 116 12.30 9.03 34.78
C PRO A 116 11.75 8.16 35.92
N THR A 117 10.65 8.57 36.57
CA THR A 117 10.06 7.83 37.70
C THR A 117 9.42 6.52 37.25
N LEU A 118 8.90 6.45 36.01
CA LEU A 118 8.35 5.23 35.41
C LEU A 118 9.38 4.09 35.44
N TYR A 119 10.64 4.39 35.10
CA TYR A 119 11.73 3.41 35.06
C TYR A 119 12.24 3.01 36.45
N ALA A 120 12.11 3.89 37.44
CA ALA A 120 12.54 3.65 38.81
C ALA A 120 11.51 2.84 39.62
N GLU A 121 10.22 3.18 39.51
CA GLU A 121 9.16 2.62 40.35
C GLU A 121 8.30 1.57 39.64
N ARG A 122 8.09 1.73 38.32
CA ARG A 122 7.15 0.91 37.53
C ARG A 122 7.77 0.31 36.24
N PRO A 123 9.01 -0.24 36.28
CA PRO A 123 9.70 -0.73 35.06
C PRO A 123 8.96 -1.85 34.31
N GLY A 124 8.03 -2.57 34.97
CA GLY A 124 7.17 -3.56 34.31
C GLY A 124 6.12 -2.96 33.37
N GLU A 125 5.71 -1.71 33.59
CA GLU A 125 4.71 -1.02 32.75
C GLU A 125 5.31 -0.47 31.46
N VAL A 126 6.61 -0.11 31.47
CA VAL A 126 7.35 0.46 30.33
C VAL A 126 7.09 -0.33 29.04
N ARG A 127 7.16 -1.67 29.11
CA ARG A 127 6.94 -2.53 27.94
C ARG A 127 5.53 -2.38 27.36
N GLY A 128 4.51 -2.39 28.21
CA GLY A 128 3.12 -2.21 27.78
C GLY A 128 2.85 -0.81 27.22
N ILE A 129 3.46 0.22 27.80
CA ILE A 129 3.36 1.60 27.31
C ILE A 129 4.06 1.74 25.94
N THR A 130 5.22 1.11 25.73
CA THR A 130 5.90 1.07 24.42
C THR A 130 5.09 0.29 23.37
N ASP A 131 4.54 -0.87 23.73
CA ASP A 131 3.70 -1.66 22.82
C ASP A 131 2.41 -0.87 22.45
N GLN A 132 1.86 -0.07 23.38
CA GLN A 132 0.75 0.86 23.12
C GLN A 132 1.13 2.07 22.26
N GLN A 133 2.32 2.65 22.47
CA GLN A 133 2.86 3.77 21.67
C GLN A 133 2.97 3.35 20.19
N GLN A 134 3.53 2.17 19.92
CA GLN A 134 3.63 1.61 18.57
C GLN A 134 2.23 1.37 17.96
N ALA A 135 1.28 0.85 18.73
CA ALA A 135 -0.09 0.66 18.27
C ALA A 135 -0.84 1.98 17.97
N ALA A 136 -0.58 3.04 18.76
CA ALA A 136 -1.14 4.38 18.52
C ALA A 136 -0.56 5.01 17.25
N SER A 137 0.76 4.95 17.07
CA SER A 137 1.46 5.40 15.86
C SER A 137 0.95 4.67 14.61
N ALA A 138 0.89 3.34 14.62
CA ALA A 138 0.37 2.55 13.50
C ALA A 138 -1.12 2.83 13.22
N LYS A 139 -1.91 3.22 14.23
CA LYS A 139 -3.30 3.67 14.05
C LYS A 139 -3.38 5.02 13.33
N VAL A 140 -2.51 5.99 13.65
CA VAL A 140 -2.41 7.27 12.93
C VAL A 140 -2.07 7.02 11.46
N GLU A 141 -1.04 6.22 11.18
CA GLU A 141 -0.66 5.85 9.80
C GLU A 141 -1.82 5.19 9.03
N ALA A 142 -2.52 4.24 9.66
CA ALA A 142 -3.64 3.53 9.04
C ALA A 142 -4.85 4.43 8.77
N LEU A 143 -5.14 5.38 9.65
CA LEU A 143 -6.21 6.38 9.44
C LEU A 143 -5.86 7.35 8.32
N MET A 144 -4.62 7.87 8.27
CA MET A 144 -4.16 8.77 7.22
C MET A 144 -4.14 8.09 5.84
N ALA A 145 -3.60 6.86 5.75
CA ALA A 145 -3.60 6.10 4.49
C ALA A 145 -5.02 5.74 4.02
N ARG A 146 -5.98 5.57 4.95
CA ARG A 146 -7.39 5.36 4.64
C ARG A 146 -8.08 6.65 4.18
N TRP A 147 -7.73 7.79 4.78
CA TRP A 147 -8.20 9.11 4.36
C TRP A 147 -7.72 9.45 2.95
N ASP A 148 -6.42 9.30 2.67
CA ASP A 148 -5.81 9.47 1.34
C ASP A 148 -6.54 8.63 0.26
N GLU A 149 -6.90 7.38 0.57
CA GLU A 149 -7.63 6.51 -0.34
C GLU A 149 -9.09 6.96 -0.59
N LEU A 150 -9.78 7.45 0.45
CA LEU A 150 -11.13 7.98 0.31
C LEU A 150 -11.15 9.33 -0.44
N GLU A 151 -10.14 10.19 -0.23
CA GLU A 151 -9.90 11.42 -0.99
C GLU A 151 -9.65 11.12 -2.48
N ARG A 152 -8.74 10.19 -2.81
CA ARG A 152 -8.48 9.78 -4.21
C ARG A 152 -9.74 9.24 -4.89
N ARG A 153 -10.51 8.39 -4.21
CA ARG A 153 -11.81 7.87 -4.70
C ARG A 153 -12.91 8.94 -4.78
N ARG A 154 -12.84 9.99 -3.97
CA ARG A 154 -13.75 11.14 -4.07
C ARG A 154 -13.45 11.92 -5.35
N ALA A 155 -12.21 12.37 -5.52
CA ALA A 155 -11.77 13.15 -6.67
C ALA A 155 -12.05 12.43 -8.00
N ALA A 156 -11.71 11.13 -8.09
CA ALA A 156 -11.99 10.27 -9.25
C ALA A 156 -13.49 9.98 -9.49
N SER A 157 -14.39 10.62 -8.74
CA SER A 157 -15.84 10.51 -8.89
C SER A 157 -16.57 11.86 -8.95
N GLU A 158 -15.83 12.97 -8.84
CA GLU A 158 -16.28 14.36 -8.99
C GLU A 158 -15.79 14.97 -10.33
N GLY A 159 -14.76 14.40 -10.97
CA GLY A 159 -14.37 14.64 -12.37
C GLY A 159 -14.96 13.63 -13.36
#